data_AF-A0AA39M4B5-F1
#
_entry.id   AF-A0AA39M4B5-F1
#
_cell.length_a   1.000
_cell.length_b   1.000
_cell.length_c   1.000
_cell.angle_alpha   90.00
_cell.angle_beta   90.00
_cell.angle_gamma   90.00
#
_symmetry.space_group_name_H-M   'P 1'
#
loop_
_entity.id
_entity.type
_entity.pdbx_description
1 polymer ?
#
loop_
_entity_poly.entity_id
_entity_poly.type
_entity_poly.pdbx_seq_one_letter_code
_entity_poly.pdbx_strand_id
1 'polypeptide(L)'
;MNTVAFCFLLLIATGYACQPLATPPEQQQTAVEQATAKLTQATQDADAKDMELKGLKPEYDMKKAAAGPIKATIMGLQKKIDAAKANKELMDAKTAKTTADTEKQDADTAVMNLQTMIAGAATNAEKIPLQTMLADAQEEQTKKNEAAMQAAMLVTEKQTAFDAVKNDLDATKTQAELEAEKTAAEMMIDPVVKKYEDGLVELKALRDAQQAAQLELDDAKANQ
;
A
#
# COMPACT_ATOMS: atom_id res chain seq x y z
N MET A 1 13.56 -41.29 -3.73
CA MET A 1 13.83 -41.04 -2.30
C MET A 1 12.89 -39.97 -1.82
N ASN A 2 12.27 -40.24 -0.67
CA ASN A 2 11.62 -39.32 0.26
C ASN A 2 10.40 -38.53 -0.20
N THR A 3 9.21 -39.08 0.08
CA THR A 3 8.36 -38.59 1.20
C THR A 3 7.42 -39.74 1.56
N VAL A 4 7.74 -40.56 2.57
CA VAL A 4 7.29 -40.42 3.97
C VAL A 4 5.79 -40.13 4.00
N ALA A 5 4.93 -41.15 4.01
CA ALA A 5 4.39 -41.82 5.20
C ALA A 5 3.35 -40.93 5.94
N PHE A 6 2.32 -41.40 6.64
CA PHE A 6 2.20 -42.55 7.53
C PHE A 6 0.70 -42.57 7.91
N CYS A 7 -0.05 -43.61 7.59
CA CYS A 7 -1.30 -43.93 8.31
C CYS A 7 -1.31 -45.43 8.52
N PHE A 8 -1.03 -45.78 9.77
CA PHE A 8 -0.65 -47.10 10.24
C PHE A 8 -1.87 -48.03 10.33
N LEU A 9 -1.58 -49.29 10.04
CA LEU A 9 -2.38 -50.49 10.28
C LEU A 9 -3.13 -50.49 11.62
N LEU A 10 -4.43 -50.76 11.54
CA LEU A 10 -5.08 -51.72 12.43
C LEU A 10 -6.23 -52.40 11.69
N LEU A 11 -6.06 -53.71 11.56
CA LEU A 11 -6.83 -54.64 10.76
C LEU A 11 -7.92 -55.23 11.67
N ILE A 12 -9.12 -55.40 11.12
CA ILE A 12 -9.99 -56.59 11.21
C ILE A 12 -11.46 -56.25 11.48
N ALA A 13 -12.27 -56.82 10.59
CA ALA A 13 -13.68 -57.16 10.66
C ALA A 13 -14.68 -56.12 10.11
N THR A 14 -15.43 -56.61 9.13
CA THR A 14 -16.59 -56.05 8.45
C THR A 14 -16.27 -55.09 7.30
N GLY A 15 -16.54 -55.59 6.09
CA GLY A 15 -16.37 -54.85 4.86
C GLY A 15 -17.29 -53.63 4.83
N TYR A 16 -16.71 -52.47 5.06
CA TYR A 16 -17.28 -51.21 4.62
C TYR A 16 -16.40 -50.70 3.49
N ALA A 17 -16.99 -50.67 2.30
CA ALA A 17 -16.49 -49.87 1.20
C ALA A 17 -16.26 -48.45 1.73
N CYS A 18 -15.12 -47.87 1.35
CA CYS A 18 -14.85 -46.45 1.50
C CYS A 18 -15.91 -45.71 0.68
N GLN A 19 -17.06 -45.39 1.29
CA GLN A 19 -18.02 -44.48 0.69
C GLN A 19 -17.42 -43.08 0.79
N PRO A 20 -17.42 -42.29 -0.29
CA PRO A 20 -17.19 -40.85 -0.14
C PRO A 20 -18.19 -40.35 0.90
N LEU A 21 -17.72 -39.56 1.87
CA LEU A 21 -18.61 -38.85 2.80
C LEU A 21 -19.51 -37.93 1.96
N ALA A 22 -20.64 -38.46 1.50
CA ALA A 22 -21.72 -37.69 0.95
C ALA A 22 -22.23 -36.83 2.10
N THR A 23 -22.13 -35.51 1.95
CA THR A 23 -22.82 -34.59 2.85
C THR A 23 -24.29 -34.99 2.87
N PRO A 24 -24.92 -35.07 4.06
CA PRO A 24 -26.30 -35.53 4.16
C PRO A 24 -27.20 -34.63 3.29
N PRO A 25 -28.20 -35.20 2.59
CA PRO A 25 -29.02 -34.48 1.61
C PRO A 25 -29.69 -33.21 2.18
N GLU A 26 -29.99 -33.19 3.47
CA GLU A 26 -30.51 -31.99 4.17
C GLU A 26 -29.51 -30.82 4.18
N GLN A 27 -28.20 -31.08 4.31
CA GLN A 27 -27.18 -30.02 4.28
C GLN A 27 -26.95 -29.48 2.85
N GLN A 28 -27.09 -30.32 1.82
CA GLN A 28 -26.96 -29.90 0.42
C GLN A 28 -28.19 -29.11 -0.07
N GLN A 29 -29.39 -29.51 0.37
CA GLN A 29 -30.64 -28.80 0.07
C GLN A 29 -30.63 -27.39 0.72
N THR A 30 -30.12 -27.29 1.94
CA THR A 30 -29.92 -26.01 2.64
C THR A 30 -28.89 -25.12 1.92
N ALA A 31 -27.82 -25.69 1.35
CA ALA A 31 -26.79 -24.93 0.63
C ALA A 31 -27.31 -24.33 -0.69
N VAL A 32 -28.12 -25.09 -1.46
CA VAL A 32 -28.76 -24.58 -2.68
C VAL A 32 -29.80 -23.50 -2.37
N GLU A 33 -30.59 -23.66 -1.30
CA GLU A 33 -31.55 -22.63 -0.87
C GLU A 33 -30.84 -21.33 -0.45
N GLN A 34 -29.75 -21.41 0.31
CA GLN A 34 -28.95 -20.25 0.69
C GLN A 34 -28.30 -19.56 -0.51
N ALA A 35 -27.71 -20.32 -1.43
CA ALA A 35 -27.11 -19.76 -2.65
C ALA A 35 -28.16 -19.10 -3.57
N THR A 36 -29.36 -19.69 -3.66
CA THR A 36 -30.49 -19.12 -4.42
C THR A 36 -30.98 -17.81 -3.81
N ALA A 37 -31.09 -17.73 -2.48
CA ALA A 37 -31.47 -16.50 -1.78
C ALA A 37 -30.43 -15.38 -2.00
N LYS A 38 -29.13 -15.70 -1.88
CA LYS A 38 -28.05 -14.74 -2.18
C LYS A 38 -28.10 -14.23 -3.62
N LEU A 39 -28.28 -15.13 -4.59
CA LEU A 39 -28.39 -14.75 -6.00
C LEU A 39 -29.60 -13.84 -6.26
N THR A 40 -30.74 -14.15 -5.65
CA THR A 40 -31.96 -13.36 -5.77
C THR A 40 -31.75 -11.94 -5.22
N GLN A 41 -31.15 -11.83 -4.04
CA GLN A 41 -30.84 -10.53 -3.44
C GLN A 41 -29.85 -9.73 -4.30
N ALA A 42 -28.74 -10.34 -4.71
CA ALA A 42 -27.74 -9.68 -5.55
C ALA A 42 -28.32 -9.22 -6.90
N THR A 43 -29.25 -9.98 -7.47
CA THR A 43 -29.98 -9.61 -8.70
C THR A 43 -30.88 -8.41 -8.46
N GLN A 44 -31.67 -8.42 -7.38
CA GLN A 44 -32.56 -7.30 -7.04
C GLN A 44 -31.79 -6.01 -6.77
N ASP A 45 -30.68 -6.09 -6.03
CA ASP A 45 -29.85 -4.92 -5.73
C ASP A 45 -29.21 -4.35 -7.01
N ALA A 46 -28.70 -5.22 -7.90
CA ALA A 46 -28.14 -4.81 -9.18
C ALA A 46 -29.20 -4.17 -10.09
N ASP A 47 -30.40 -4.74 -10.18
CA ASP A 47 -31.49 -4.22 -11.02
C ASP A 47 -32.06 -2.90 -10.47
N ALA A 48 -32.19 -2.78 -9.15
CA ALA A 48 -32.59 -1.52 -8.50
C ALA A 48 -31.58 -0.40 -8.83
N LYS A 49 -30.28 -0.71 -8.76
CA LYS A 49 -29.23 0.26 -9.10
C LYS A 49 -29.21 0.61 -10.59
N ASP A 50 -29.37 -0.37 -11.47
CA ASP A 50 -29.45 -0.15 -12.92
C ASP A 50 -30.65 0.75 -13.30
N MET A 51 -31.81 0.57 -12.64
CA MET A 51 -32.95 1.46 -12.82
C MET A 51 -32.69 2.90 -12.35
N GLU A 52 -32.06 3.08 -11.18
CA GLU A 52 -31.67 4.40 -10.68
C GLU A 52 -30.76 5.12 -11.70
N LEU A 53 -29.76 4.41 -12.22
CA LEU A 53 -28.84 4.94 -13.22
C LEU A 53 -29.55 5.29 -14.53
N LYS A 54 -30.45 4.43 -15.04
CA LYS A 54 -31.24 4.74 -16.24
C LYS A 54 -32.04 6.05 -16.10
N GLY A 55 -32.55 6.34 -14.90
CA GLY A 55 -33.24 7.61 -14.61
C GLY A 55 -32.31 8.83 -14.64
N LEU A 56 -31.08 8.68 -14.16
CA LEU A 56 -30.06 9.75 -14.12
C LEU A 56 -29.33 9.96 -15.45
N LYS A 57 -29.39 8.99 -16.37
CA LYS A 57 -28.62 8.99 -17.63
C LYS A 57 -28.81 10.24 -18.51
N PRO A 58 -30.03 10.77 -18.73
CA PRO A 58 -30.21 11.94 -19.60
C PRO A 58 -29.53 13.20 -19.04
N GLU A 59 -29.62 13.41 -17.73
CA GLU A 59 -28.99 14.55 -17.07
C GLU A 59 -27.47 14.36 -17.00
N TYR A 60 -27.01 13.13 -16.77
CA TYR A 60 -25.60 12.78 -16.89
C TYR A 60 -25.04 13.12 -18.28
N ASP A 61 -25.70 12.69 -19.36
CA ASP A 61 -25.22 12.91 -20.73
C ASP A 61 -25.11 14.42 -21.06
N MET A 62 -26.02 15.24 -20.53
CA MET A 62 -25.99 16.69 -20.69
C MET A 62 -24.83 17.34 -19.91
N LYS A 63 -24.55 16.86 -18.69
CA LYS A 63 -23.56 17.47 -17.77
C LYS A 63 -22.14 16.93 -17.94
N LYS A 64 -21.99 15.71 -18.45
CA LYS A 64 -20.70 15.02 -18.64
C LYS A 64 -19.71 15.82 -19.47
N ALA A 65 -20.19 16.53 -20.51
CA ALA A 65 -19.34 17.31 -21.40
C ALA A 65 -18.55 18.39 -20.64
N ALA A 66 -19.18 19.03 -19.64
CA ALA A 66 -18.54 20.04 -18.80
C ALA A 66 -17.61 19.43 -17.73
N ALA A 67 -17.86 18.19 -17.29
CA ALA A 67 -17.03 17.51 -16.32
C ALA A 67 -15.68 17.03 -16.89
N GLY A 68 -15.60 16.78 -18.20
CA GLY A 68 -14.37 16.33 -18.87
C GLY A 68 -13.16 17.25 -18.63
N PRO A 69 -13.26 18.57 -18.95
CA PRO A 69 -12.20 19.53 -18.67
C PRO A 69 -11.83 19.63 -17.18
N ILE A 70 -12.83 19.63 -16.28
CA ILE A 70 -12.62 19.70 -14.83
C ILE A 70 -11.81 18.49 -14.35
N LYS A 71 -12.14 17.28 -14.83
CA LYS A 71 -11.38 16.07 -14.52
C LYS A 71 -9.94 16.12 -15.03
N ALA A 72 -9.73 16.65 -16.24
CA ALA A 72 -8.38 16.85 -16.76
C ALA A 72 -7.57 17.82 -15.87
N THR A 73 -8.20 18.89 -15.39
CA THR A 73 -7.61 19.81 -14.42
C THR A 73 -7.26 19.11 -13.11
N ILE A 74 -8.19 18.32 -12.55
CA ILE A 74 -7.95 17.53 -11.32
C ILE A 74 -6.77 16.57 -11.49
N MET A 75 -6.69 15.86 -12.62
CA MET A 75 -5.56 14.98 -12.92
C MET A 75 -4.24 15.75 -13.06
N GLY A 76 -4.27 16.93 -13.69
CA GLY A 76 -3.11 17.81 -13.77
C GLY A 76 -2.66 18.31 -12.40
N LEU A 77 -3.59 18.68 -11.52
CA LEU A 77 -3.32 19.07 -10.15
C LEU A 77 -2.76 17.90 -9.32
N GLN A 78 -3.29 16.68 -9.51
CA GLN A 78 -2.76 15.50 -8.83
C GLN A 78 -1.29 15.25 -9.16
N LYS A 79 -0.90 15.34 -10.44
CA LYS A 79 0.51 15.20 -10.84
C LYS A 79 1.40 16.25 -10.17
N LYS A 80 0.93 17.49 -10.09
CA LYS A 80 1.65 18.57 -9.39
C LYS A 80 1.79 18.29 -7.90
N ILE A 81 0.75 17.76 -7.25
CA ILE A 81 0.77 17.36 -5.83
C ILE A 81 1.78 16.23 -5.62
N ASP A 82 1.77 15.20 -6.47
CA ASP A 82 2.70 14.07 -6.39
C ASP A 82 4.16 14.55 -6.54
N ALA A 83 4.41 15.46 -7.48
CA ALA A 83 5.71 16.08 -7.67
C ALA A 83 6.15 16.94 -6.47
N ALA A 84 5.23 17.75 -5.92
CA ALA A 84 5.50 18.57 -4.73
C ALA A 84 5.81 17.70 -3.51
N LYS A 85 5.08 16.61 -3.33
CA LYS A 85 5.30 15.63 -2.25
C LYS A 85 6.67 14.95 -2.41
N ALA A 86 6.99 14.45 -3.60
CA ALA A 86 8.29 13.83 -3.87
C ALA A 86 9.46 14.80 -3.65
N ASN A 87 9.30 16.08 -4.02
CA ASN A 87 10.28 17.11 -3.75
C ASN A 87 10.49 17.33 -2.25
N LYS A 88 9.40 17.41 -1.47
CA LYS A 88 9.47 17.55 -0.01
C LYS A 88 10.21 16.37 0.62
N GLU A 89 9.84 15.15 0.28
CA GLU A 89 10.49 13.93 0.78
C GLU A 89 11.99 13.90 0.44
N LEU A 90 12.36 14.37 -0.75
CA LEU A 90 13.76 14.51 -1.14
C LEU A 90 14.51 15.56 -0.29
N MET A 91 13.89 16.70 0.01
CA MET A 91 14.52 17.73 0.85
C MET A 91 14.66 17.28 2.30
N ASP A 92 13.67 16.57 2.83
CA ASP A 92 13.73 15.97 4.16
C ASP A 92 14.87 14.92 4.22
N ALA A 93 14.98 14.06 3.20
CA ALA A 93 16.08 13.10 3.09
C ALA A 93 17.45 13.78 2.99
N LYS A 94 17.58 14.87 2.20
CA LYS A 94 18.82 15.65 2.11
C LYS A 94 19.19 16.27 3.45
N THR A 95 18.22 16.74 4.22
CA THR A 95 18.44 17.32 5.56
C THR A 95 18.89 16.26 6.55
N ALA A 96 18.26 15.08 6.53
CA ALA A 96 18.68 13.92 7.32
C ALA A 96 20.11 13.48 6.99
N LYS A 97 20.47 13.45 5.70
CA LYS A 97 21.84 13.14 5.25
C LYS A 97 22.85 14.16 5.78
N THR A 98 22.58 15.46 5.66
CA THR A 98 23.47 16.50 6.19
C THR A 98 23.69 16.35 7.69
N THR A 99 22.63 16.01 8.43
CA THR A 99 22.71 15.76 9.87
C THR A 99 23.59 14.54 10.16
N ALA A 100 23.35 13.42 9.48
CA ALA A 100 24.14 12.20 9.66
C ALA A 100 25.62 12.37 9.26
N ASP A 101 25.91 13.13 8.21
CA ASP A 101 27.28 13.45 7.79
C ASP A 101 28.01 14.30 8.86
N THR A 102 27.29 15.23 9.51
CA THR A 102 27.83 16.05 10.59
C THR A 102 28.13 15.20 11.83
N GLU A 103 27.20 14.35 12.25
CA GLU A 103 27.41 13.44 13.38
C GLU A 103 28.56 12.46 13.13
N LYS A 104 28.69 11.97 11.88
CA LYS A 104 29.84 11.17 11.46
C LYS A 104 31.15 11.94 11.60
N GLN A 105 31.18 13.19 11.15
CA GLN A 105 32.39 14.03 11.24
C GLN A 105 32.79 14.30 12.70
N ASP A 106 31.83 14.51 13.59
CA ASP A 106 32.07 14.69 15.02
C ASP A 106 32.65 13.41 15.64
N ALA A 107 32.10 12.24 15.30
CA ALA A 107 32.63 10.95 15.75
C ALA A 107 34.05 10.66 15.20
N ASP A 108 34.30 10.96 13.92
CA ASP A 108 35.62 10.87 13.30
C ASP A 108 36.64 11.74 14.05
N THR A 109 36.23 12.97 14.44
CA THR A 109 37.07 13.91 15.20
C THR A 109 37.34 13.41 16.63
N ALA A 110 36.34 12.85 17.31
CA ALA A 110 36.50 12.29 18.64
C ALA A 110 37.50 11.13 18.66
N VAL A 111 37.41 10.22 17.69
CA VAL A 111 38.36 9.10 17.53
C VAL A 111 39.78 9.62 17.28
N MET A 112 39.96 10.58 16.38
CA MET A 112 41.27 11.18 16.09
C MET A 112 41.89 11.86 17.33
N ASN A 113 41.07 12.59 18.11
CA ASN A 113 41.52 13.24 19.33
C ASN A 113 41.96 12.22 20.38
N LEU A 114 41.20 11.14 20.59
CA LEU A 114 41.56 10.06 21.51
C LEU A 114 42.85 9.34 21.08
N GLN A 115 43.02 9.06 19.79
CA GLN A 115 44.27 8.50 19.25
C GLN A 115 45.47 9.42 19.52
N THR A 116 45.29 10.73 19.36
CA THR A 116 46.33 11.74 19.64
C THR A 116 46.68 11.76 21.14
N MET A 117 45.68 11.73 22.02
CA MET A 117 45.88 11.67 23.48
C MET A 117 46.63 10.40 23.91
N ILE A 118 46.28 9.24 23.33
CA ILE A 118 46.97 7.96 23.61
C ILE A 118 48.44 8.01 23.17
N ALA A 119 48.71 8.60 22.00
CA ALA A 119 50.07 8.75 21.50
C ALA A 119 50.92 9.67 22.40
N GLY A 120 50.32 10.70 23.00
CA GLY A 120 50.97 11.64 23.92
C GLY A 120 51.09 11.16 25.37
N ALA A 121 50.39 10.09 25.78
CA ALA A 121 50.42 9.58 27.14
C ALA A 121 51.80 8.98 27.51
N ALA A 122 52.33 9.34 28.67
CA ALA A 122 53.68 9.01 29.09
C ALA A 122 53.77 7.61 29.73
N THR A 123 52.68 7.15 30.35
CA THR A 123 52.66 5.87 31.09
C THR A 123 51.55 4.94 30.62
N ASN A 124 51.71 3.64 30.87
CA ASN A 124 50.67 2.66 30.58
C ASN A 124 49.42 2.87 31.46
N ALA A 125 49.58 3.39 32.68
CA ALA A 125 48.46 3.71 33.57
C ALA A 125 47.54 4.79 32.96
N GLU A 126 48.10 5.75 32.21
CA GLU A 126 47.33 6.76 31.46
C GLU A 126 46.73 6.20 30.16
N LYS A 127 47.42 5.26 29.50
CA LYS A 127 46.98 4.69 28.21
C LYS A 127 45.77 3.77 28.32
N ILE A 128 45.72 2.92 29.36
CA ILE A 128 44.66 1.90 29.52
C ILE A 128 43.24 2.51 29.52
N PRO A 129 42.92 3.55 30.32
CA PRO A 129 41.59 4.15 30.30
C PRO A 129 41.28 4.82 28.95
N LEU A 130 42.25 5.49 28.32
CA LEU A 130 42.07 6.11 27.01
C LEU A 130 41.83 5.10 25.90
N GLN A 131 42.47 3.92 25.94
CA GLN A 131 42.23 2.83 25.00
C GLN A 131 40.81 2.26 25.12
N THR A 132 40.25 2.22 26.33
CA THR A 132 38.86 1.81 26.55
C THR A 132 37.90 2.82 25.93
N MET A 133 38.11 4.12 26.21
CA MET A 133 37.31 5.19 25.60
C MET A 133 37.42 5.22 24.07
N LEU A 134 38.59 4.88 23.52
CA LEU A 134 38.79 4.78 22.07
C LEU A 134 37.95 3.64 21.48
N ALA A 135 37.88 2.49 22.14
CA ALA A 135 37.06 1.38 21.67
C ALA A 135 35.58 1.76 21.62
N ASP A 136 35.07 2.42 22.66
CA ASP A 136 33.69 2.92 22.71
C ASP A 136 33.43 3.96 21.61
N ALA A 137 34.36 4.91 21.42
CA ALA A 137 34.26 5.94 20.37
C ALA A 137 34.32 5.35 18.96
N GLN A 138 35.09 4.28 18.74
CA GLN A 138 35.14 3.56 17.46
C GLN A 138 33.85 2.77 17.19
N GLU A 139 33.21 2.21 18.22
CA GLU A 139 31.89 1.61 18.09
C GLU A 139 30.85 2.66 17.71
N GLU A 140 30.85 3.81 18.36
CA GLU A 140 29.97 4.93 18.02
C GLU A 140 30.23 5.46 16.60
N GLN A 141 31.50 5.65 16.21
CA GLN A 141 31.91 6.04 14.87
C GLN A 141 31.36 5.06 13.81
N THR A 142 31.42 3.76 14.09
CA THR A 142 30.87 2.72 13.19
C THR A 142 29.36 2.91 13.00
N LYS A 143 28.60 3.15 14.09
CA LYS A 143 27.16 3.42 14.02
C LYS A 143 26.85 4.69 13.22
N LYS A 144 27.63 5.77 13.41
CA LYS A 144 27.44 7.01 12.65
C LYS A 144 27.77 6.85 11.17
N ASN A 145 28.80 6.05 10.84
CA ASN A 145 29.12 5.68 9.46
C ASN A 145 27.97 4.93 8.77
N GLU A 146 27.38 3.96 9.45
CA GLU A 146 26.22 3.22 8.95
C GLU A 146 25.00 4.13 8.75
N ALA A 147 24.72 5.02 9.71
CA ALA A 147 23.63 5.99 9.62
C ALA A 147 23.81 6.94 8.42
N ALA A 148 25.01 7.48 8.22
CA ALA A 148 25.32 8.33 7.07
C ALA A 148 25.17 7.59 5.74
N MET A 149 25.58 6.32 5.67
CA MET A 149 25.39 5.48 4.49
C MET A 149 23.90 5.24 4.20
N GLN A 150 23.11 4.90 5.21
CA GLN A 150 21.66 4.71 5.06
C GLN A 150 20.96 5.99 4.61
N ALA A 151 21.34 7.14 5.18
CA ALA A 151 20.79 8.44 4.77
C ALA A 151 21.17 8.78 3.32
N ALA A 152 22.40 8.45 2.88
CA ALA A 152 22.80 8.60 1.49
C ALA A 152 21.98 7.72 0.53
N MET A 153 21.73 6.45 0.89
CA MET A 153 20.88 5.56 0.11
C MET A 153 19.44 6.09 0.02
N LEU A 154 18.89 6.60 1.12
CA LEU A 154 17.56 7.20 1.14
C LEU A 154 17.48 8.41 0.20
N VAL A 155 18.49 9.28 0.20
CA VAL A 155 18.55 10.40 -0.75
C VAL A 155 18.54 9.91 -2.19
N THR A 156 19.29 8.86 -2.53
CA THR A 156 19.28 8.29 -3.90
C THR A 156 17.91 7.73 -4.28
N GLU A 157 17.23 7.03 -3.37
CA GLU A 157 15.88 6.52 -3.58
C GLU A 157 14.89 7.66 -3.84
N LYS A 158 14.87 8.67 -2.96
CA LYS A 158 13.96 9.82 -3.09
C LYS A 158 14.29 10.69 -4.30
N GLN A 159 15.56 10.81 -4.66
CA GLN A 159 15.98 11.51 -5.87
C GLN A 159 15.44 10.80 -7.12
N THR A 160 15.52 9.47 -7.16
CA THR A 160 14.97 8.67 -8.27
C THR A 160 13.46 8.85 -8.39
N ALA A 161 12.74 8.78 -7.25
CA ALA A 161 11.30 9.01 -7.22
C ALA A 161 10.93 10.43 -7.69
N PHE A 162 11.67 11.45 -7.25
CA PHE A 162 11.46 12.83 -7.68
C PHE A 162 11.78 13.04 -9.16
N ASP A 163 12.86 12.46 -9.68
CA ASP A 163 13.25 12.58 -11.09
C ASP A 163 12.18 12.04 -12.06
N ALA A 164 11.38 11.06 -11.62
CA ALA A 164 10.26 10.53 -12.40
C ALA A 164 9.11 11.53 -12.57
N VAL A 165 8.95 12.49 -11.64
CA VAL A 165 7.80 13.41 -11.58
C VAL A 165 8.20 14.89 -11.64
N LYS A 166 9.50 15.23 -11.67
CA LYS A 166 10.00 16.60 -11.55
C LYS A 166 9.45 17.60 -12.58
N ASN A 167 9.07 17.12 -13.77
CA ASN A 167 8.53 17.97 -14.83
C ASN A 167 7.12 18.48 -14.50
N ASP A 168 6.42 17.79 -13.60
CA ASP A 168 5.10 18.20 -13.11
C ASP A 168 5.20 19.10 -11.86
N LEU A 169 6.41 19.40 -11.35
CA LEU A 169 6.57 20.24 -10.17
C LEU A 169 6.17 21.69 -10.46
N ASP A 170 5.18 22.18 -9.72
CA ASP A 170 4.83 23.60 -9.71
C ASP A 170 5.60 24.32 -8.60
N ALA A 171 6.71 24.97 -8.97
CA ALA A 171 7.54 25.70 -8.01
C ALA A 171 6.89 26.98 -7.45
N THR A 172 5.73 27.38 -7.97
CA THR A 172 5.03 28.61 -7.54
C THR A 172 3.98 28.36 -6.46
N LYS A 173 3.63 27.09 -6.21
CA LYS A 173 2.60 26.70 -5.26
C LYS A 173 3.12 25.64 -4.29
N THR A 174 2.66 25.74 -3.06
CA THR A 174 2.83 24.71 -2.04
C THR A 174 1.94 23.51 -2.32
N GLN A 175 2.29 22.35 -1.76
CA GLN A 175 1.45 21.15 -1.81
C GLN A 175 0.03 21.43 -1.29
N ALA A 176 -0.09 22.19 -0.19
CA ALA A 176 -1.37 22.51 0.42
C ALA A 176 -2.25 23.39 -0.50
N GLU A 177 -1.67 24.35 -1.22
CA GLU A 177 -2.40 25.16 -2.20
C GLU A 177 -2.89 24.32 -3.38
N LEU A 178 -2.07 23.39 -3.88
CA LEU A 178 -2.46 22.48 -4.95
C LEU A 178 -3.57 21.51 -4.50
N GLU A 179 -3.51 21.01 -3.26
CA GLU A 179 -4.56 20.19 -2.65
C GLU A 179 -5.87 20.96 -2.47
N ALA A 180 -5.80 22.22 -2.05
CA ALA A 180 -6.96 23.10 -1.96
C ALA A 180 -7.58 23.37 -3.34
N GLU A 181 -6.78 23.63 -4.36
CA GLU A 181 -7.24 23.80 -5.74
C GLU A 181 -7.85 22.52 -6.31
N LYS A 182 -7.25 21.36 -6.02
CA LYS A 182 -7.80 20.06 -6.42
C LYS A 182 -9.16 19.83 -5.77
N THR A 183 -9.27 20.09 -4.48
CA THR A 183 -10.54 19.98 -3.74
C THR A 183 -11.59 20.92 -4.30
N ALA A 184 -11.23 22.18 -4.59
CA ALA A 184 -12.13 23.14 -5.21
C ALA A 184 -12.59 22.68 -6.61
N ALA A 185 -11.69 22.14 -7.43
CA ALA A 185 -12.02 21.59 -8.74
C ALA A 185 -12.93 20.35 -8.64
N GLU A 186 -12.71 19.47 -7.66
CA GLU A 186 -13.59 18.32 -7.39
C GLU A 186 -15.00 18.77 -7.00
N MET A 187 -15.14 19.86 -6.26
CA MET A 187 -16.45 20.45 -5.91
C MET A 187 -17.18 21.08 -7.10
N MET A 188 -16.48 21.38 -8.20
CA MET A 188 -17.08 21.90 -9.43
C MET A 188 -17.66 20.79 -10.33
N ILE A 189 -17.35 19.52 -10.06
CA ILE A 189 -17.98 18.41 -10.77
C ILE A 189 -19.47 18.39 -10.40
N ASP A 190 -20.33 18.44 -11.42
CA ASP A 190 -21.77 18.40 -11.22
C ASP A 190 -22.15 17.15 -10.38
N PRO A 191 -22.90 17.32 -9.28
CA PRO A 191 -23.27 16.21 -8.40
C PRO A 191 -23.96 15.05 -9.13
N VAL A 192 -24.69 15.32 -10.21
CA VAL A 192 -25.34 14.29 -11.03
C VAL A 192 -24.30 13.46 -11.79
N VAL A 193 -23.23 14.09 -12.29
CA VAL A 193 -22.13 13.38 -12.94
C VAL A 193 -21.44 12.45 -11.95
N LYS A 194 -21.12 12.97 -10.76
CA LYS A 194 -20.49 12.19 -9.70
C LYS A 194 -21.38 11.03 -9.26
N LYS A 195 -22.65 11.30 -8.95
CA LYS A 195 -23.62 10.28 -8.51
C LYS A 195 -23.81 9.17 -9.54
N TYR A 196 -23.89 9.53 -10.83
CA TYR A 196 -24.03 8.55 -11.90
C TYR A 196 -22.79 7.66 -12.04
N GLU A 197 -21.58 8.24 -11.98
CA GLU A 197 -20.34 7.48 -12.11
C GLU A 197 -20.04 6.61 -10.89
N ASP A 198 -20.24 7.13 -9.68
CA ASP A 198 -20.15 6.35 -8.44
C ASP A 198 -21.15 5.18 -8.49
N GLY A 199 -22.38 5.46 -8.95
CA GLY A 199 -23.40 4.43 -9.13
C GLY A 199 -23.03 3.38 -10.18
N LEU A 200 -22.30 3.72 -11.25
CA LEU A 200 -21.78 2.73 -12.21
C LEU A 200 -20.75 1.79 -11.57
N VAL A 201 -19.89 2.31 -10.68
CA VAL A 201 -18.92 1.50 -9.93
C VAL A 201 -19.65 0.56 -8.98
N GLU A 202 -20.64 1.07 -8.24
CA GLU A 202 -21.50 0.24 -7.37
C GLU A 202 -22.24 -0.83 -8.16
N LEU A 203 -22.85 -0.48 -9.31
CA LEU A 203 -23.53 -1.45 -10.17
C LEU A 203 -22.58 -2.56 -10.64
N LYS A 204 -21.33 -2.21 -10.99
CA LYS A 204 -20.33 -3.22 -11.35
C LYS A 204 -20.05 -4.16 -10.19
N ALA A 205 -19.83 -3.64 -8.99
CA ALA A 205 -19.60 -4.46 -7.81
C ALA A 205 -20.80 -5.39 -7.50
N LEU A 206 -22.03 -4.90 -7.68
CA LEU A 206 -23.24 -5.71 -7.54
C LEU A 206 -23.34 -6.82 -8.59
N ARG A 207 -22.98 -6.53 -9.85
CA ARG A 207 -22.91 -7.53 -10.92
C ARG A 207 -21.83 -8.58 -10.66
N ASP A 208 -20.67 -8.17 -10.15
CA ASP A 208 -19.61 -9.10 -9.75
C ASP A 208 -20.08 -10.01 -8.60
N ALA A 209 -20.80 -9.46 -7.62
CA ALA A 209 -21.41 -10.24 -6.53
C ALA A 209 -22.52 -11.19 -7.03
N GLN A 210 -23.35 -10.74 -7.99
CA GLN A 210 -24.35 -11.58 -8.64
C GLN A 210 -23.69 -12.76 -9.36
N GLN A 211 -22.59 -12.53 -10.08
CA GLN A 211 -21.85 -13.58 -10.77
C GLN A 211 -21.20 -14.57 -9.79
N ALA A 212 -20.65 -14.08 -8.68
CA ALA A 212 -20.12 -14.93 -7.62
C ALA A 212 -21.22 -15.80 -6.98
N ALA A 213 -22.39 -15.23 -6.69
CA ALA A 213 -23.53 -15.98 -6.15
C ALA A 213 -24.07 -17.02 -7.14
N GLN A 214 -24.02 -16.73 -8.45
CA GLN A 214 -24.37 -17.69 -9.49
C GLN A 214 -23.40 -18.88 -9.53
N LEU A 215 -22.09 -18.60 -9.44
CA LEU A 215 -21.06 -19.65 -9.32
C LEU A 215 -21.27 -20.52 -8.08
N GLU A 216 -21.53 -19.92 -6.91
CA GLU A 216 -21.86 -20.66 -5.68
C GLU A 216 -23.09 -21.57 -5.86
N LEU A 217 -24.13 -21.08 -6.56
CA LEU A 217 -25.33 -21.86 -6.82
C LEU A 217 -25.07 -23.04 -7.77
N ASP A 218 -24.27 -22.82 -8.81
CA ASP A 218 -23.92 -23.86 -9.77
C ASP A 218 -23.04 -24.94 -9.13
N ASP A 219 -22.09 -24.56 -8.27
CA ASP A 219 -21.28 -25.50 -7.48
C ASP A 219 -22.12 -26.29 -6.47
N ALA A 220 -23.07 -25.63 -5.79
CA ALA A 220 -23.98 -26.30 -4.86
C ALA A 220 -24.90 -27.31 -5.57
N LYS A 221 -25.31 -27.02 -6.82
CA LYS A 221 -26.09 -27.94 -7.66
C LYS A 221 -25.25 -29.07 -8.24
N ALA A 222 -24.00 -28.82 -8.62
CA ALA A 222 -23.11 -29.83 -9.19
C ALA A 222 -22.65 -30.89 -8.18
N ASN A 223 -22.73 -30.57 -6.88
CA ASN A 223 -22.42 -31.49 -5.79
C ASN A 223 -23.65 -32.24 -5.23
N GLN A 224 -24.84 -32.12 -5.85
CA GLN A 224 -26.01 -32.99 -5.64
C GLN A 224 -25.90 -34.28 -6.45
#